data_AF-A0A942BZ19-F1
#
_entry.id   AF-A0A942BZ19-F1
#
_cell.length_a   1.000
_cell.length_b   1.000
_cell.length_c   1.000
_cell.angle_alpha   90.00
_cell.angle_beta   90.00
_cell.angle_gamma   90.00
#
_symmetry.space_group_name_H-M   'P 1'
#
loop_
_entity.id
_entity.type
_entity.pdbx_description
1 polymer ?
#
loop_
_entity_poly.entity_id
_entity_poly.type
_entity_poly.pdbx_seq_one_letter_code
_entity_poly.pdbx_strand_id
1 'polypeptide(L)'
;MRLLLLTLFCSLAVGCSANAVNNGTNAGSPTPIKTPSGPVPVYGFEIVKTYPHDPNAFTEGLYFKDGFLYESTGQEGRSSLRKVELETGKVVQKWDLPREDFGEGIAEVNGKIYQLTYQQGLCRQFDANDFKLLKEFNYPGEGWGMTTDGTLLYMTDGTHVIRVMDPETFKSKRMIVVKRDDGEPQMRLNELEWVKGELWANIWHSEEKSVLGKPNYIARIDPNSGAIVGWIDLAGISPNDQAKSDNPNDSKAENTLNGIAYDAAGDRIFVTGKDWKNLYEIRITGPKTK
;
A
#
# COMPACT_ATOMS: atom_id res chain seq x y z
N MET A 1 -67.14 53.16 18.25
CA MET A 1 -65.94 53.94 17.86
C MET A 1 -64.75 52.98 17.84
N ARG A 2 -64.65 52.12 16.81
CA ARG A 2 -63.73 52.25 15.66
C ARG A 2 -62.42 52.99 15.99
N LEU A 3 -61.36 52.23 16.25
CA LEU A 3 -60.03 52.50 15.71
C LEU A 3 -59.36 51.15 15.39
N LEU A 4 -59.18 50.88 14.09
CA LEU A 4 -58.40 49.77 13.58
C LEU A 4 -56.92 50.02 13.91
N LEU A 5 -56.27 49.10 14.62
CA LEU A 5 -54.81 48.99 14.61
C LEU A 5 -54.42 47.97 13.54
N LEU A 6 -53.86 48.46 12.45
CA LEU A 6 -53.26 47.67 11.38
C LEU A 6 -51.79 47.47 11.75
N THR A 7 -51.44 46.37 12.42
CA THR A 7 -50.03 46.00 12.62
C THR A 7 -49.56 45.13 11.47
N LEU A 8 -48.70 45.72 10.65
CA LEU A 8 -48.01 45.15 9.51
C LEU A 8 -47.14 43.96 9.95
N PHE A 9 -47.45 42.74 9.48
CA PHE A 9 -46.55 41.59 9.59
C PHE A 9 -45.40 41.79 8.59
N CYS A 10 -44.22 42.13 9.09
CA CYS A 10 -42.98 42.15 8.30
C CYS A 10 -42.32 40.76 8.44
N SER A 11 -42.50 39.90 7.45
CA SER A 11 -41.81 38.62 7.31
C SER A 11 -40.35 38.88 6.92
N LEU A 12 -39.46 38.90 7.92
CA LEU A 12 -38.02 38.81 7.70
C LEU A 12 -37.67 37.36 7.37
N ALA A 13 -37.48 37.08 6.08
CA ALA A 13 -36.82 35.88 5.60
C ALA A 13 -35.34 35.95 6.03
N VAL A 14 -34.98 35.19 7.06
CA VAL A 14 -33.57 34.93 7.40
C VAL A 14 -33.05 33.94 6.38
N GLY A 15 -32.46 34.47 5.30
CA GLY A 15 -31.66 33.68 4.38
C GLY A 15 -30.38 33.22 5.07
N CYS A 16 -30.22 31.91 5.21
CA CYS A 16 -28.96 31.29 5.58
C CYS A 16 -27.92 31.56 4.49
N SER A 17 -27.05 32.56 4.67
CA SER A 17 -25.80 32.64 3.93
C SER A 17 -24.78 31.73 4.62
N ALA A 18 -24.79 30.45 4.27
CA ALA A 18 -23.65 29.59 4.51
C ALA A 18 -22.51 30.07 3.58
N ASN A 19 -21.52 30.74 4.16
CA ASN A 19 -20.25 30.98 3.48
C ASN A 19 -19.58 29.62 3.26
N ALA A 20 -19.78 29.05 2.08
CA ALA A 20 -18.96 27.97 1.58
C ALA A 20 -17.54 28.51 1.39
N VAL A 21 -16.65 28.18 2.32
CA VAL A 21 -15.21 28.33 2.12
C VAL A 21 -14.85 27.35 1.01
N ASN A 22 -14.67 27.90 -0.18
CA ASN A 22 -14.27 27.17 -1.37
C ASN A 22 -12.77 26.84 -1.23
N ASN A 23 -12.43 25.82 -0.44
CA ASN A 23 -11.10 25.22 -0.45
C ASN A 23 -10.98 24.37 -1.73
N GLY A 24 -10.82 25.06 -2.86
CA GLY A 24 -10.41 24.46 -4.11
C GLY A 24 -8.95 24.01 -3.98
N THR A 25 -8.72 22.82 -3.43
CA THR A 25 -7.48 22.10 -3.69
C THR A 25 -7.55 21.62 -5.14
N ASN A 26 -7.04 22.46 -6.04
CA ASN A 26 -6.57 22.00 -7.34
C ASN A 26 -5.47 20.96 -7.07
N ALA A 27 -5.85 19.70 -6.94
CA ALA A 27 -4.94 18.58 -7.15
C ALA A 27 -4.56 18.63 -8.64
N GLY A 28 -3.56 19.44 -8.95
CA GLY A 28 -2.97 19.47 -10.28
C GLY A 28 -2.56 18.05 -10.64
N SER A 29 -2.94 17.60 -11.83
CA SER A 29 -2.49 16.31 -12.35
C SER A 29 -0.96 16.23 -12.19
N PRO A 30 -0.42 15.12 -11.66
CA PRO A 30 1.02 14.99 -11.48
C PRO A 30 1.69 15.21 -12.84
N THR A 31 2.66 16.12 -12.86
CA THR A 31 3.45 16.37 -14.08
C THR A 31 4.15 15.06 -14.45
N PRO A 32 4.09 14.60 -15.71
CA PRO A 32 4.74 13.36 -16.11
C PRO A 32 6.20 13.39 -15.68
N ILE A 33 6.62 12.42 -14.87
CA ILE A 33 8.02 12.27 -14.50
C ILE A 33 8.76 11.97 -15.80
N LYS A 34 9.64 12.88 -16.24
CA LYS A 34 10.48 12.64 -17.42
C LYS A 34 11.28 11.37 -17.18
N THR A 35 10.99 10.34 -17.96
CA THR A 35 11.79 9.11 -17.98
C THR A 35 13.25 9.50 -18.27
N PRO A 36 14.21 9.16 -17.39
CA PRO A 36 15.61 9.49 -17.62
C PRO A 36 16.07 8.89 -18.96
N SER A 37 16.77 9.67 -19.78
CA SER A 37 17.50 9.13 -20.92
C SER A 37 18.81 8.51 -20.41
N GLY A 38 18.76 7.23 -20.02
CA GLY A 38 19.89 6.51 -19.44
C GLY A 38 19.42 5.29 -18.64
N PRO A 39 20.36 4.48 -18.11
CA PRO A 39 19.99 3.35 -17.25
C PRO A 39 19.22 3.83 -16.02
N VAL A 40 18.24 3.04 -15.58
CA VAL A 40 17.43 3.38 -14.40
C VAL A 40 18.34 3.49 -13.16
N PRO A 41 18.27 4.59 -12.39
CA PRO A 41 19.11 4.77 -11.21
C PRO A 41 18.79 3.74 -10.12
N VAL A 42 19.84 3.23 -9.48
CA VAL A 42 19.72 2.35 -8.30
C VAL A 42 20.12 3.14 -7.06
N TYR A 43 19.22 3.22 -6.09
CA TYR A 43 19.38 3.89 -4.81
C TYR A 43 19.77 2.88 -3.74
N GLY A 44 20.52 3.34 -2.74
CA GLY A 44 20.76 2.60 -1.50
C GLY A 44 19.80 3.03 -0.40
N PHE A 45 20.11 2.58 0.81
CA PHE A 45 19.36 2.95 2.01
C PHE A 45 20.31 3.11 3.21
N GLU A 46 19.81 3.83 4.21
CA GLU A 46 20.34 3.87 5.57
C GLU A 46 19.20 3.52 6.53
N ILE A 47 19.47 2.69 7.53
CA ILE A 47 18.52 2.43 8.62
C ILE A 47 18.55 3.64 9.56
N VAL A 48 17.41 4.32 9.69
CA VAL A 48 17.21 5.42 10.63
C VAL A 48 16.85 4.88 12.00
N LYS A 49 15.92 3.92 12.04
CA LYS A 49 15.45 3.30 13.27
C LYS A 49 14.95 1.88 13.01
N THR A 50 15.07 1.03 14.01
CA THR A 50 14.53 -0.34 14.02
C THR A 50 13.44 -0.45 15.07
N TYR A 51 12.34 -1.09 14.69
CA TYR A 51 11.16 -1.31 15.52
C TYR A 51 10.89 -2.82 15.65
N PRO A 52 10.33 -3.29 16.77
CA PRO A 52 9.89 -4.69 16.88
C PRO A 52 8.78 -5.01 15.86
N HIS A 53 8.84 -6.20 15.29
CA HIS A 53 7.82 -6.77 14.41
C HIS A 53 7.47 -8.19 14.87
N ASP A 54 6.24 -8.63 14.65
CA ASP A 54 5.80 -9.98 15.04
C ASP A 54 6.45 -11.02 14.10
N PRO A 55 7.32 -11.92 14.61
CA PRO A 55 7.98 -12.92 13.77
C PRO A 55 7.05 -14.05 13.31
N ASN A 56 5.76 -13.99 13.64
CA ASN A 56 4.72 -14.88 13.11
C ASN A 56 3.78 -14.16 12.13
N ALA A 57 4.09 -12.91 11.76
CA ALA A 57 3.36 -12.15 10.76
C ALA A 57 3.97 -12.39 9.37
N PHE A 58 3.26 -13.18 8.57
CA PHE A 58 3.56 -13.32 7.15
C PHE A 58 3.01 -12.10 6.42
N THR A 59 3.73 -10.97 6.45
CA THR A 59 3.26 -9.67 5.94
C THR A 59 2.96 -9.71 4.45
N GLU A 60 1.71 -9.40 4.08
CA GLU A 60 1.24 -9.32 2.68
C GLU A 60 0.69 -7.95 2.28
N GLY A 61 0.47 -7.07 3.25
CA GLY A 61 0.13 -5.67 2.98
C GLY A 61 0.43 -4.81 4.19
N LEU A 62 0.95 -3.61 3.98
CA LEU A 62 1.31 -2.70 5.05
C LEU A 62 0.96 -1.26 4.64
N TYR A 63 0.42 -0.47 5.56
CA TYR A 63 0.40 0.99 5.39
C TYR A 63 0.50 1.69 6.74
N PHE A 64 0.88 2.97 6.72
CA PHE A 64 1.00 3.79 7.93
C PHE A 64 -0.11 4.84 8.00
N LYS A 65 -0.73 4.99 9.17
CA LYS A 65 -1.70 6.06 9.41
C LYS A 65 -1.79 6.43 10.89
N ASP A 66 -1.76 7.73 11.17
CA ASP A 66 -2.00 8.31 12.50
C ASP A 66 -1.18 7.68 13.65
N GLY A 67 0.09 7.34 13.38
CA GLY A 67 1.00 6.76 14.38
C GLY A 67 0.94 5.23 14.49
N PHE A 68 0.07 4.59 13.72
CA PHE A 68 -0.09 3.14 13.70
C PHE A 68 0.30 2.57 12.34
N LEU A 69 0.73 1.31 12.37
CA LEU A 69 0.80 0.47 11.19
C LEU A 69 -0.52 -0.29 11.07
N TYR A 70 -0.97 -0.47 9.85
CA TYR A 70 -2.03 -1.40 9.51
C TYR A 70 -1.43 -2.48 8.65
N GLU A 71 -1.69 -3.73 9.02
CA GLU A 71 -1.00 -4.87 8.43
C GLU A 71 -2.00 -5.97 8.06
N SER A 72 -1.82 -6.53 6.88
CA SER A 72 -2.44 -7.77 6.45
C SER A 72 -1.43 -8.90 6.52
N THR A 73 -1.83 -10.02 7.12
CA THR A 73 -1.01 -11.23 7.16
C THR A 73 -1.63 -12.33 6.32
N GLY A 74 -0.77 -13.11 5.65
CA GLY A 74 -1.13 -14.31 4.91
C GLY A 74 -1.02 -15.59 5.74
N GLN A 75 -1.07 -16.73 5.03
CA GLN A 75 -1.08 -18.13 5.51
C GLN A 75 -2.46 -18.65 5.95
N GLU A 76 -2.78 -19.86 5.49
CA GLU A 76 -4.04 -20.55 5.82
C GLU A 76 -4.21 -20.70 7.33
N GLY A 77 -5.38 -20.28 7.83
CA GLY A 77 -5.72 -20.30 9.25
C GLY A 77 -4.95 -19.31 10.13
N ARG A 78 -4.10 -18.45 9.57
CA ARG A 78 -3.34 -17.40 10.30
C ARG A 78 -3.51 -16.00 9.72
N SER A 79 -4.22 -15.88 8.62
CA SER A 79 -4.43 -14.60 7.95
C SER A 79 -5.28 -13.65 8.78
N SER A 80 -4.91 -12.37 8.83
CA SER A 80 -5.61 -11.38 9.64
C SER A 80 -5.40 -9.96 9.15
N LEU A 81 -6.35 -9.07 9.44
CA LEU A 81 -6.18 -7.62 9.40
C LEU A 81 -5.81 -7.12 10.80
N ARG A 82 -4.77 -6.29 10.92
CA ARG A 82 -4.20 -5.83 12.19
C ARG A 82 -4.02 -4.32 12.20
N LYS A 83 -4.21 -3.71 13.37
CA LYS A 83 -3.69 -2.39 13.74
C LYS A 83 -2.60 -2.57 14.77
N VAL A 84 -1.43 -1.98 14.52
CA VAL A 84 -0.20 -2.26 15.26
C VAL A 84 0.44 -0.95 15.74
N GLU A 85 0.80 -0.90 17.02
CA GLU A 85 1.59 0.20 17.58
C GLU A 85 3.01 0.17 16.98
N LEU A 86 3.43 1.26 16.33
CA LEU A 86 4.75 1.34 15.69
C LEU A 86 5.90 1.06 16.66
N GLU A 87 5.89 1.69 17.84
CA GLU A 87 7.02 1.65 18.78
C GLU A 87 7.23 0.28 19.45
N THR A 88 6.16 -0.51 19.58
CA THR A 88 6.18 -1.76 20.37
C THR A 88 5.96 -3.01 19.52
N GLY A 89 5.43 -2.87 18.30
CA GLY A 89 4.96 -4.00 17.48
C GLY A 89 3.69 -4.65 18.03
N LYS A 90 3.05 -4.06 19.05
CA LYS A 90 1.86 -4.64 19.69
C LYS A 90 0.63 -4.48 18.80
N VAL A 91 -0.04 -5.58 18.53
CA VAL A 91 -1.36 -5.59 17.89
C VAL A 91 -2.40 -5.05 18.88
N VAL A 92 -3.03 -3.93 18.54
CA VAL A 92 -4.07 -3.28 19.36
C VAL A 92 -5.48 -3.53 18.87
N GLN A 93 -5.63 -3.99 17.63
CA GLN A 93 -6.89 -4.39 17.03
C GLN A 93 -6.63 -5.43 15.96
N LYS A 94 -7.49 -6.44 15.87
CA LYS A 94 -7.31 -7.58 14.97
C LYS A 94 -8.65 -8.11 14.49
N TRP A 95 -8.70 -8.51 13.23
CA TRP A 95 -9.77 -9.32 12.66
C TRP A 95 -9.16 -10.53 11.96
N ASP A 96 -9.57 -11.73 12.38
CA ASP A 96 -9.10 -13.00 11.82
C ASP A 96 -9.93 -13.38 10.59
N LEU A 97 -9.25 -13.73 9.49
CA LEU A 97 -9.91 -14.19 8.27
C LEU A 97 -10.47 -15.60 8.47
N PRO A 98 -11.49 -16.01 7.67
CA PRO A 98 -11.84 -17.41 7.51
C PRO A 98 -10.61 -18.27 7.24
N ARG A 99 -10.63 -19.50 7.73
CA ARG A 99 -9.44 -20.36 7.75
C ARG A 99 -8.90 -20.68 6.36
N GLU A 100 -9.82 -20.81 5.41
CA GLU A 100 -9.60 -21.10 3.99
C GLU A 100 -9.06 -19.91 3.19
N ASP A 101 -9.08 -18.71 3.77
CA ASP A 101 -8.65 -17.51 3.09
C ASP A 101 -7.20 -17.17 3.40
N PHE A 102 -6.49 -16.74 2.36
CA PHE A 102 -5.14 -16.22 2.45
C PHE A 102 -5.20 -14.71 2.24
N GLY A 103 -4.94 -13.93 3.29
CA GLY A 103 -4.98 -12.47 3.26
C GLY A 103 -3.81 -11.88 2.50
N GLU A 104 -4.07 -10.82 1.74
CA GLU A 104 -3.10 -10.16 0.85
C GLU A 104 -3.11 -8.64 1.07
N GLY A 105 -2.65 -7.85 0.12
CA GLY A 105 -2.53 -6.40 0.18
C GLY A 105 -3.74 -5.65 0.75
N ILE A 106 -3.46 -4.56 1.47
CA ILE A 106 -4.47 -3.69 2.09
C ILE A 106 -4.22 -2.23 1.76
N ALA A 107 -5.30 -1.45 1.71
CA ALA A 107 -5.24 0.01 1.60
C ALA A 107 -6.49 0.64 2.20
N GLU A 108 -6.41 1.90 2.63
CA GLU A 108 -7.55 2.64 3.16
C GLU A 108 -7.98 3.78 2.23
N VAL A 109 -9.25 3.84 1.88
CA VAL A 109 -9.85 4.99 1.19
C VAL A 109 -11.11 5.43 1.93
N ASN A 110 -11.19 6.71 2.30
CA ASN A 110 -12.37 7.31 2.95
C ASN A 110 -12.87 6.55 4.19
N GLY A 111 -11.96 6.17 5.09
CA GLY A 111 -12.31 5.46 6.33
C GLY A 111 -12.70 3.99 6.11
N LYS A 112 -12.42 3.43 4.94
CA LYS A 112 -12.70 2.03 4.61
C LYS A 112 -11.41 1.32 4.22
N ILE A 113 -11.11 0.23 4.92
CA ILE A 113 -9.98 -0.63 4.61
C ILE A 113 -10.43 -1.68 3.62
N TYR A 114 -9.67 -1.85 2.54
CA TYR A 114 -9.84 -2.91 1.56
C TYR A 114 -8.75 -3.94 1.82
N GLN A 115 -9.09 -5.22 1.82
CA GLN A 115 -8.15 -6.32 1.96
C GLN A 115 -8.39 -7.33 0.85
N LEU A 116 -7.33 -7.63 0.11
CA LEU A 116 -7.33 -8.66 -0.92
C LEU A 116 -7.20 -10.05 -0.31
N THR A 117 -7.57 -11.06 -1.10
CA THR A 117 -7.23 -12.47 -0.85
C THR A 117 -6.43 -13.03 -2.02
N TYR A 118 -5.57 -14.01 -1.78
CA TYR A 118 -4.67 -14.52 -2.81
C TYR A 118 -5.39 -15.07 -4.05
N GLN A 119 -5.98 -16.26 -3.96
CA GLN A 119 -6.57 -16.99 -5.11
C GLN A 119 -8.10 -17.04 -5.06
N GLN A 120 -8.70 -16.61 -3.96
CA GLN A 120 -10.13 -16.67 -3.74
C GLN A 120 -10.89 -15.60 -4.55
N GLY A 121 -10.18 -14.61 -5.11
CA GLY A 121 -10.79 -13.57 -5.95
C GLY A 121 -11.72 -12.63 -5.17
N LEU A 122 -11.46 -12.45 -3.86
CA LEU A 122 -12.31 -11.71 -2.94
C LEU A 122 -11.58 -10.50 -2.37
N CYS A 123 -12.24 -9.34 -2.38
CA CYS A 123 -11.82 -8.18 -1.60
C CYS A 123 -12.84 -7.91 -0.51
N ARG A 124 -12.38 -7.84 0.74
CA ARG A 124 -13.19 -7.46 1.89
C ARG A 124 -12.99 -6.00 2.21
N GLN A 125 -14.09 -5.31 2.45
CA GLN A 125 -14.12 -3.92 2.88
C GLN A 125 -14.55 -3.84 4.33
N PHE A 126 -13.75 -3.19 5.16
CA PHE A 126 -13.96 -3.00 6.58
C PHE A 126 -14.11 -1.52 6.93
N ASP A 127 -14.83 -1.21 7.98
CA ASP A 127 -14.74 0.10 8.64
C ASP A 127 -13.37 0.23 9.30
N ALA A 128 -12.65 1.32 9.03
CA ALA A 128 -11.28 1.51 9.53
C ALA A 128 -11.21 1.72 11.06
N ASN A 129 -12.32 2.06 11.71
CA ASN A 129 -12.34 2.32 13.15
C ASN A 129 -12.47 1.03 13.96
N ASP A 130 -13.37 0.14 13.58
CA ASP A 130 -13.73 -1.05 14.37
C ASP A 130 -13.46 -2.39 13.66
N PHE A 131 -12.97 -2.36 12.42
CA PHE A 131 -12.77 -3.54 11.56
C PHE A 131 -14.05 -4.35 11.33
N LYS A 132 -15.22 -3.72 11.43
CA LYS A 132 -16.47 -4.36 11.04
C LYS A 132 -16.48 -4.57 9.53
N LEU A 133 -16.69 -5.81 9.10
CA LEU A 133 -16.90 -6.14 7.69
C LEU A 133 -18.16 -5.41 7.19
N LEU A 134 -17.97 -4.57 6.17
CA LEU A 134 -19.01 -3.77 5.54
C LEU A 134 -19.53 -4.43 4.27
N LYS A 135 -18.61 -4.92 3.44
CA LYS A 135 -18.93 -5.43 2.10
C LYS A 135 -17.84 -6.36 1.60
N GLU A 136 -18.23 -7.24 0.68
CA GLU A 136 -17.31 -8.07 -0.09
C GLU A 136 -17.49 -7.80 -1.59
N PHE A 137 -16.38 -7.88 -2.33
CA PHE A 137 -16.33 -7.71 -3.78
C PHE A 137 -15.61 -8.89 -4.42
N ASN A 138 -16.10 -9.34 -5.57
CA ASN A 138 -15.39 -10.32 -6.37
C ASN A 138 -14.52 -9.64 -7.43
N TYR A 139 -13.35 -10.18 -7.69
CA TYR A 139 -12.46 -9.80 -8.79
C TYR A 139 -11.88 -11.03 -9.50
N PRO A 140 -11.53 -10.91 -10.79
CA PRO A 140 -10.89 -12.00 -11.51
C PRO A 140 -9.39 -12.11 -11.18
N GLY A 141 -8.87 -13.33 -11.23
CA GLY A 141 -7.44 -13.61 -11.04
C GLY A 141 -7.00 -13.52 -9.57
N GLU A 142 -5.69 -13.43 -9.37
CA GLU A 142 -5.10 -13.32 -8.04
C GLU A 142 -5.13 -11.87 -7.51
N GLY A 143 -4.89 -11.68 -6.22
CA GLY A 143 -4.56 -10.39 -5.61
C GLY A 143 -3.31 -10.51 -4.76
N TRP A 144 -2.38 -9.55 -4.91
CA TRP A 144 -1.09 -9.54 -4.21
C TRP A 144 -1.00 -8.22 -3.41
N GLY A 145 -0.35 -7.17 -3.91
CA GLY A 145 -0.27 -5.87 -3.24
C GLY A 145 -1.44 -4.94 -3.52
N MET A 146 -1.66 -3.99 -2.61
CA MET A 146 -2.61 -2.89 -2.78
C MET A 146 -2.12 -1.61 -2.13
N THR A 147 -2.32 -0.46 -2.78
CA THR A 147 -2.13 0.88 -2.18
C THR A 147 -3.15 1.87 -2.73
N THR A 148 -3.05 3.16 -2.38
CA THR A 148 -3.93 4.22 -2.84
C THR A 148 -3.20 5.55 -3.05
N ASP A 149 -3.66 6.35 -4.01
CA ASP A 149 -3.30 7.78 -4.12
C ASP A 149 -4.20 8.69 -3.27
N GLY A 150 -5.05 8.10 -2.41
CA GLY A 150 -6.08 8.76 -1.61
C GLY A 150 -7.45 8.81 -2.29
N THR A 151 -7.56 8.48 -3.58
CA THR A 151 -8.82 8.47 -4.33
C THR A 151 -9.11 7.12 -4.98
N LEU A 152 -8.13 6.54 -5.66
CA LEU A 152 -8.23 5.26 -6.34
C LEU A 152 -7.37 4.21 -5.64
N LEU A 153 -7.73 2.96 -5.82
CA LEU A 153 -6.94 1.82 -5.36
C LEU A 153 -6.04 1.33 -6.51
N TYR A 154 -4.86 0.83 -6.17
CA TYR A 154 -3.91 0.24 -7.10
C TYR A 154 -3.60 -1.16 -6.64
N MET A 155 -3.76 -2.15 -7.51
CA MET A 155 -3.69 -3.57 -7.16
C MET A 155 -2.72 -4.32 -8.08
N THR A 156 -1.83 -5.13 -7.51
CA THR A 156 -0.99 -6.10 -8.24
C THR A 156 -1.51 -7.51 -8.07
N ASP A 157 -1.01 -8.41 -8.92
CA ASP A 157 -1.34 -9.84 -8.94
C ASP A 157 -0.12 -10.70 -9.32
N GLY A 158 1.09 -10.22 -9.03
CA GLY A 158 2.33 -10.89 -9.41
C GLY A 158 2.69 -10.79 -10.90
N THR A 159 1.80 -10.25 -11.74
CA THR A 159 2.12 -9.93 -13.13
C THR A 159 2.83 -8.57 -13.25
N HIS A 160 3.05 -8.12 -14.49
CA HIS A 160 3.58 -6.80 -14.79
C HIS A 160 2.48 -5.74 -14.93
N VAL A 161 1.23 -6.06 -14.56
CA VAL A 161 0.08 -5.16 -14.67
C VAL A 161 -0.36 -4.70 -13.30
N ILE A 162 -0.49 -3.39 -13.12
CA ILE A 162 -1.16 -2.78 -11.97
C ILE A 162 -2.57 -2.38 -12.41
N ARG A 163 -3.59 -2.90 -11.72
CA ARG A 163 -5.00 -2.54 -11.95
C ARG A 163 -5.35 -1.32 -11.12
N VAL A 164 -5.88 -0.27 -11.75
CA VAL A 164 -6.40 0.91 -11.06
C VAL A 164 -7.88 0.69 -10.82
N MET A 165 -8.26 0.55 -9.56
CA MET A 165 -9.57 0.07 -9.13
C MET A 165 -10.40 1.23 -8.56
N ASP A 166 -11.68 1.24 -8.92
CA ASP A 166 -12.65 2.15 -8.32
C ASP A 166 -13.05 1.65 -6.92
N PRO A 167 -12.85 2.42 -5.84
CA PRO A 167 -13.11 1.94 -4.48
C PRO A 167 -14.60 1.69 -4.18
N GLU A 168 -15.54 2.30 -4.92
CA GLU A 168 -16.98 2.12 -4.66
C GLU A 168 -17.50 0.82 -5.28
N THR A 169 -17.03 0.53 -6.49
CA THR A 169 -17.51 -0.62 -7.29
C THR A 169 -16.55 -1.81 -7.29
N PHE A 170 -15.29 -1.58 -6.89
CA PHE A 170 -14.17 -2.50 -6.99
C PHE A 170 -13.93 -3.04 -8.41
N LYS A 171 -14.24 -2.22 -9.41
CA LYS A 171 -13.99 -2.53 -10.83
C LYS A 171 -12.74 -1.82 -11.32
N SER A 172 -11.99 -2.50 -12.19
CA SER A 172 -10.84 -1.89 -12.87
C SER A 172 -11.31 -0.76 -13.79
N LYS A 173 -10.75 0.43 -13.60
CA LYS A 173 -10.95 1.62 -14.44
C LYS A 173 -9.93 1.68 -15.57
N ARG A 174 -8.69 1.28 -15.29
CA ARG A 174 -7.59 1.20 -16.25
C ARG A 174 -6.51 0.25 -15.74
N MET A 175 -5.59 -0.09 -16.63
CA MET A 175 -4.41 -0.91 -16.33
C MET A 175 -3.15 -0.09 -16.60
N ILE A 176 -2.12 -0.30 -15.79
CA ILE A 176 -0.76 0.22 -15.98
C ILE A 176 0.13 -0.97 -16.29
N VAL A 177 0.81 -0.93 -17.43
CA VAL A 177 1.77 -1.96 -17.84
C VAL A 177 3.16 -1.53 -17.38
N VAL A 178 3.74 -2.24 -16.42
CA VAL A 178 5.04 -1.91 -15.84
C VAL A 178 6.15 -2.45 -16.73
N LYS A 179 7.06 -1.55 -17.13
CA LYS A 179 8.16 -1.86 -18.04
C LYS A 179 9.51 -1.44 -17.46
N ARG A 180 10.50 -2.29 -17.71
CA ARG A 180 11.91 -2.02 -17.46
C ARG A 180 12.47 -1.08 -18.53
N ASP A 181 13.69 -0.60 -18.35
CA ASP A 181 14.38 0.27 -19.32
C ASP A 181 14.76 -0.43 -20.62
N ASP A 182 14.93 -1.75 -20.59
CA ASP A 182 15.08 -2.57 -21.79
C ASP A 182 13.77 -2.80 -22.56
N GLY A 183 12.64 -2.28 -22.05
CA GLY A 183 11.32 -2.37 -22.66
C GLY A 183 10.54 -3.64 -22.32
N GLU A 184 11.16 -4.61 -21.64
CA GLU A 184 10.52 -5.85 -21.22
C GLU A 184 9.61 -5.64 -20.00
N PRO A 185 8.59 -6.50 -19.81
CA PRO A 185 7.72 -6.44 -18.64
C PRO A 185 8.48 -6.76 -17.34
N GLN A 186 8.21 -6.01 -16.28
CA GLN A 186 8.68 -6.36 -14.93
C GLN A 186 7.64 -7.21 -14.22
N MET A 187 7.95 -8.49 -14.02
CA MET A 187 7.05 -9.43 -13.34
C MET A 187 7.25 -9.41 -11.81
N ARG A 188 6.38 -10.14 -11.09
CA ARG A 188 6.42 -10.36 -9.63
C ARG A 188 6.30 -9.07 -8.81
N LEU A 189 5.53 -8.11 -9.32
CA LEU A 189 5.09 -6.97 -8.53
C LEU A 189 4.23 -7.50 -7.37
N ASN A 190 4.68 -7.26 -6.15
CA ASN A 190 4.01 -7.73 -4.95
C ASN A 190 3.42 -6.54 -4.19
N GLU A 191 3.72 -6.40 -2.90
CA GLU A 191 3.22 -5.31 -2.07
C GLU A 191 3.53 -3.92 -2.68
N LEU A 192 2.58 -3.00 -2.50
CA LEU A 192 2.60 -1.66 -3.09
C LEU A 192 2.52 -0.59 -2.02
N GLU A 193 3.18 0.54 -2.27
CA GLU A 193 2.94 1.77 -1.52
C GLU A 193 2.99 3.02 -2.41
N TRP A 194 2.12 4.01 -2.14
CA TRP A 194 2.14 5.30 -2.81
C TRP A 194 3.08 6.27 -2.11
N VAL A 195 4.21 6.58 -2.74
CA VAL A 195 5.26 7.43 -2.15
C VAL A 195 5.50 8.63 -3.04
N LYS A 196 5.10 9.82 -2.58
CA LYS A 196 5.37 11.12 -3.25
C LYS A 196 4.99 11.16 -4.74
N GLY A 197 3.89 10.51 -5.12
CA GLY A 197 3.40 10.49 -6.50
C GLY A 197 3.91 9.32 -7.34
N GLU A 198 4.68 8.41 -6.76
CA GLU A 198 5.16 7.18 -7.39
C GLU A 198 4.49 5.96 -6.75
N LEU A 199 4.35 4.90 -7.55
CA LEU A 199 4.03 3.56 -7.03
C LEU A 199 5.34 2.86 -6.69
N TRP A 200 5.54 2.52 -5.42
CA TRP A 200 6.64 1.68 -5.00
C TRP A 200 6.13 0.24 -4.90
N ALA A 201 6.90 -0.71 -5.41
CA ALA A 201 6.50 -2.11 -5.45
C ALA A 201 7.63 -3.02 -4.97
N ASN A 202 7.36 -3.88 -3.99
CA ASN A 202 8.24 -5.02 -3.73
C ASN A 202 8.27 -5.95 -4.94
N ILE A 203 9.43 -6.57 -5.21
CA ILE A 203 9.56 -7.60 -6.23
C ILE A 203 9.74 -8.96 -5.54
N TRP A 204 8.73 -9.83 -5.64
CA TRP A 204 8.79 -11.14 -4.97
C TRP A 204 9.86 -12.05 -5.57
N HIS A 205 10.52 -12.85 -4.72
CA HIS A 205 11.61 -13.75 -5.11
C HIS A 205 11.18 -14.70 -6.25
N SER A 206 12.01 -14.84 -7.28
CA SER A 206 11.88 -15.94 -8.25
C SER A 206 13.17 -16.08 -9.06
N GLU A 207 13.50 -17.28 -9.52
CA GLU A 207 14.68 -17.57 -10.34
C GLU A 207 14.47 -17.27 -11.84
N GLU A 208 13.32 -16.68 -12.19
CA GLU A 208 12.97 -16.38 -13.58
C GLU A 208 13.78 -15.20 -14.13
N LYS A 209 14.34 -15.37 -15.33
CA LYS A 209 15.13 -14.34 -16.04
C LYS A 209 14.36 -13.05 -16.34
N SER A 210 13.02 -13.12 -16.41
CA SER A 210 12.13 -11.98 -16.64
C SER A 210 12.11 -10.99 -15.48
N VAL A 211 12.73 -11.31 -14.35
CA VAL A 211 12.57 -10.53 -13.13
C VAL A 211 13.91 -10.01 -12.62
N LEU A 212 14.07 -8.69 -12.63
CA LEU A 212 15.24 -8.00 -12.09
C LEU A 212 15.00 -7.57 -10.64
N GLY A 213 16.09 -7.27 -9.92
CA GLY A 213 16.04 -6.66 -8.58
C GLY A 213 15.77 -7.62 -7.41
N LYS A 214 16.25 -8.86 -7.47
CA LYS A 214 15.94 -9.88 -6.45
C LYS A 214 17.08 -10.18 -5.50
N PRO A 215 16.80 -10.61 -4.25
CA PRO A 215 15.49 -10.70 -3.60
C PRO A 215 15.08 -9.44 -2.81
N ASN A 216 15.75 -8.31 -3.03
CA ASN A 216 15.72 -7.19 -2.09
C ASN A 216 15.52 -5.82 -2.75
N TYR A 217 14.86 -5.76 -3.91
CA TYR A 217 14.60 -4.47 -4.55
C TYR A 217 13.14 -4.04 -4.40
N ILE A 218 12.98 -2.73 -4.30
CA ILE A 218 11.72 -2.04 -4.53
C ILE A 218 11.83 -1.29 -5.86
N ALA A 219 10.87 -1.50 -6.75
CA ALA A 219 10.73 -0.71 -7.97
C ALA A 219 10.00 0.59 -7.65
N ARG A 220 10.50 1.72 -8.17
CA ARG A 220 9.81 3.01 -8.17
C ARG A 220 9.20 3.20 -9.56
N ILE A 221 7.89 3.31 -9.64
CA ILE A 221 7.12 3.25 -10.90
C ILE A 221 6.34 4.56 -11.07
N ASP A 222 6.43 5.16 -12.26
CA ASP A 222 5.56 6.28 -12.63
C ASP A 222 4.14 5.76 -12.91
N PRO A 223 3.11 6.18 -12.16
CA PRO A 223 1.74 5.68 -12.29
C PRO A 223 1.05 6.10 -13.61
N ASN A 224 1.62 7.05 -14.34
CA ASN A 224 1.08 7.51 -15.62
C ASN A 224 1.58 6.64 -16.78
N SER A 225 2.88 6.36 -16.82
CA SER A 225 3.52 5.64 -17.93
C SER A 225 3.74 4.15 -17.66
N GLY A 226 3.83 3.74 -16.39
CA GLY A 226 4.29 2.40 -15.99
C GLY A 226 5.81 2.21 -16.11
N ALA A 227 6.57 3.25 -16.43
CA ALA A 227 8.02 3.16 -16.48
C ALA A 227 8.59 3.04 -15.07
N ILE A 228 9.56 2.13 -14.89
CA ILE A 228 10.38 2.12 -13.69
C ILE A 228 11.35 3.31 -13.75
N VAL A 229 11.22 4.23 -12.80
CA VAL A 229 12.01 5.46 -12.70
C VAL A 229 13.17 5.34 -11.71
N GLY A 230 13.20 4.27 -10.92
CA GLY A 230 14.28 3.98 -9.98
C GLY A 230 14.15 2.60 -9.35
N TRP A 231 15.26 2.12 -8.83
CA TRP A 231 15.34 0.91 -8.02
C TRP A 231 15.86 1.25 -6.64
N ILE A 232 15.34 0.65 -5.58
CA ILE A 232 15.91 0.76 -4.24
C ILE A 232 16.47 -0.60 -3.87
N ASP A 233 17.78 -0.69 -3.70
CA ASP A 233 18.47 -1.92 -3.35
C ASP A 233 18.61 -2.03 -1.82
N LEU A 234 17.79 -2.89 -1.22
CA LEU A 234 17.77 -3.20 0.21
C LEU A 234 18.59 -4.44 0.57
N ALA A 235 19.53 -4.86 -0.28
CA ALA A 235 20.38 -6.00 0.03
C ALA A 235 21.09 -5.83 1.38
N GLY A 236 20.96 -6.86 2.24
CA GLY A 236 21.58 -6.88 3.56
C GLY A 236 20.79 -6.15 4.66
N ILE A 237 19.55 -5.71 4.41
CA ILE A 237 18.74 -5.02 5.42
C ILE A 237 18.39 -5.90 6.64
N SER A 238 18.12 -7.21 6.43
CA SER A 238 17.77 -8.15 7.51
C SER A 238 18.46 -9.52 7.33
N PRO A 239 19.80 -9.60 7.46
CA PRO A 239 20.54 -10.81 7.11
C PRO A 239 20.17 -12.03 7.93
N ASN A 240 19.75 -11.85 9.19
CA ASN A 240 19.36 -12.95 10.08
C ASN A 240 17.98 -13.52 9.76
N ASP A 241 17.02 -12.66 9.41
CA ASP A 241 15.65 -13.10 9.11
C ASP A 241 15.55 -13.65 7.68
N GLN A 242 16.46 -13.23 6.79
CA GLN A 242 16.60 -13.72 5.42
C GLN A 242 17.52 -14.94 5.30
N ALA A 243 18.15 -15.38 6.39
CA ALA A 243 19.03 -16.54 6.36
C ALA A 243 18.21 -17.79 6.01
N LYS A 244 18.50 -18.38 4.84
CA LYS A 244 17.89 -19.64 4.43
C LYS A 244 18.20 -20.71 5.48
N SER A 245 17.18 -21.46 5.86
CA SER A 245 17.36 -22.64 6.69
C SER A 245 17.99 -23.76 5.87
N ASP A 246 18.94 -24.49 6.46
CA ASP A 246 19.46 -25.73 5.87
C ASP A 246 18.44 -26.88 5.98
N ASN A 247 17.33 -26.66 6.72
CA ASN A 247 16.23 -27.61 6.82
C ASN A 247 15.22 -27.39 5.67
N PRO A 248 15.04 -28.35 4.74
CA PRO A 248 14.11 -28.23 3.62
C PRO A 248 12.63 -28.17 4.03
N ASN A 249 12.31 -28.47 5.30
CA ASN A 249 10.96 -28.33 5.86
C ASN A 249 10.75 -27.03 6.64
N ASP A 250 11.73 -26.13 6.67
CA ASP A 250 11.62 -24.84 7.34
C ASP A 250 10.98 -23.82 6.39
N SER A 251 9.86 -23.23 6.81
CA SER A 251 9.11 -22.24 6.04
C SER A 251 9.88 -20.95 5.77
N LYS A 252 11.07 -20.79 6.36
CA LYS A 252 11.99 -19.66 6.12
C LYS A 252 12.39 -19.43 4.66
N ALA A 253 12.16 -20.38 3.77
CA ALA A 253 12.34 -20.16 2.33
C ALA A 253 11.49 -18.98 1.80
N GLU A 254 10.40 -18.65 2.49
CA GLU A 254 9.46 -17.57 2.12
C GLU A 254 9.69 -16.26 2.91
N ASN A 255 10.69 -16.18 3.79
CA ASN A 255 11.00 -15.01 4.64
C ASN A 255 11.62 -13.85 3.84
N THR A 256 10.87 -13.36 2.87
CA THR A 256 11.28 -12.38 1.87
C THR A 256 10.91 -10.97 2.30
N LEU A 257 11.61 -9.98 1.74
CA LEU A 257 11.22 -8.58 1.84
C LEU A 257 9.81 -8.40 1.26
N ASN A 258 8.88 -7.90 2.07
CA ASN A 258 7.51 -7.59 1.65
C ASN A 258 6.83 -6.69 2.69
N GLY A 259 6.22 -5.60 2.26
CA GLY A 259 5.61 -4.58 3.13
C GLY A 259 6.38 -3.26 3.07
N ILE A 260 5.72 -2.23 2.58
CA ILE A 260 6.22 -0.86 2.46
C ILE A 260 5.15 0.06 3.02
N ALA A 261 5.51 0.95 3.94
CA ALA A 261 4.58 1.96 4.43
C ALA A 261 5.22 3.34 4.43
N TYR A 262 4.42 4.36 4.11
CA TYR A 262 4.87 5.73 4.01
C TYR A 262 4.08 6.68 4.90
N ASP A 263 4.79 7.33 5.81
CA ASP A 263 4.27 8.45 6.59
C ASP A 263 4.54 9.75 5.84
N ALA A 264 3.53 10.25 5.12
CA ALA A 264 3.64 11.49 4.37
C ALA A 264 3.86 12.75 5.25
N ALA A 265 3.40 12.73 6.50
CA ALA A 265 3.53 13.89 7.40
C ALA A 265 4.96 14.01 7.96
N GLY A 266 5.56 12.87 8.31
CA GLY A 266 6.94 12.79 8.81
C GLY A 266 8.01 12.58 7.72
N ASP A 267 7.61 12.32 6.48
CA ASP A 267 8.48 11.85 5.40
C ASP A 267 9.32 10.62 5.82
N ARG A 268 8.63 9.62 6.38
CA ARG A 268 9.27 8.39 6.88
C ARG A 268 8.82 7.20 6.04
N ILE A 269 9.77 6.33 5.73
CA ILE A 269 9.54 5.11 4.96
C ILE A 269 9.83 3.93 5.88
N PHE A 270 8.89 3.00 5.95
CA PHE A 270 9.03 1.77 6.71
C PHE A 270 9.03 0.57 5.78
N VAL A 271 9.90 -0.39 6.06
CA VAL A 271 9.97 -1.66 5.34
C VAL A 271 10.12 -2.81 6.31
N THR A 272 9.52 -3.95 5.97
CA THR A 272 9.61 -5.19 6.74
C THR A 272 9.63 -6.39 5.78
N GLY A 273 9.41 -7.59 6.31
CA GLY A 273 9.25 -8.78 5.51
C GLY A 273 8.46 -9.86 6.22
N LYS A 274 8.23 -10.94 5.48
CA LYS A 274 7.46 -12.09 5.94
C LYS A 274 8.20 -12.80 7.07
N ASP A 275 7.55 -12.90 8.23
CA ASP A 275 8.09 -13.49 9.47
C ASP A 275 9.39 -12.80 9.97
N TRP A 276 9.61 -11.52 9.62
CA TRP A 276 10.75 -10.75 10.12
C TRP A 276 10.53 -10.32 11.57
N LYS A 277 11.61 -10.25 12.36
CA LYS A 277 11.56 -9.79 13.76
C LYS A 277 11.52 -8.28 13.89
N ASN A 278 11.86 -7.59 12.82
CA ASN A 278 12.09 -6.15 12.82
C ASN A 278 11.41 -5.49 11.63
N LEU A 279 10.87 -4.31 11.89
CA LEU A 279 10.51 -3.31 10.90
C LEU A 279 11.55 -2.20 10.92
N TYR A 280 11.93 -1.70 9.75
CA TYR A 280 12.99 -0.72 9.59
C TYR A 280 12.42 0.58 9.03
N GLU A 281 12.65 1.68 9.74
CA GLU A 281 12.55 3.01 9.14
C GLU A 281 13.84 3.28 8.38
N ILE A 282 13.70 3.60 7.09
CA ILE A 282 14.83 3.79 6.19
C ILE A 282 14.84 5.19 5.58
N ARG A 283 16.04 5.67 5.26
CA ARG A 283 16.26 6.82 4.38
C ARG A 283 16.89 6.33 3.09
N ILE A 284 16.40 6.81 1.95
CA ILE A 284 16.98 6.49 0.65
C ILE A 284 18.26 7.29 0.43
N THR A 285 19.33 6.63 -0.06
CA THR A 285 20.62 7.25 -0.36
C THR A 285 21.01 7.08 -1.83
N GLY A 286 21.90 7.94 -2.33
CA GLY A 286 22.38 7.87 -3.71
C GLY A 286 21.53 8.66 -4.73
N PRO A 287 21.62 8.34 -6.03
CA PRO A 287 21.87 7.01 -6.60
C PRO A 287 23.31 6.49 -6.44
N LYS A 288 23.47 5.16 -6.38
CA LYS A 288 24.77 4.48 -6.40
C LYS A 288 25.48 4.84 -7.72
N THR A 289 26.67 5.44 -7.66
CA THR A 289 27.52 5.61 -8.84
C THR A 289 28.05 4.24 -9.25
N LYS A 290 27.97 3.92 -10.56
CA LYS A 290 28.62 2.72 -11.13
C LYS A 290 30.13 2.76 -10.92
#